data_AF-A0A367X5G1-F1
#
_entry.id   AF-A0A367X5G1-F1
#
_cell.length_a   1.000
_cell.length_b   1.000
_cell.length_c   1.000
_cell.angle_alpha   90.00
_cell.angle_beta   90.00
_cell.angle_gamma   90.00
#
_symmetry.space_group_name_H-M   'P 1'
#
loop_
_entity.id
_entity.type
_entity.pdbx_description
1 polymer ?
#
loop_
_entity_poly.entity_id
_entity_poly.type
_entity_poly.pdbx_seq_one_letter_code
_entity_poly.pdbx_strand_id
1 'polypeptide(L)'
;MLGGIISLPFVMFSPMMFDSPGSENNIYLHLLFGSVLLFPVMSFSGAFFPWLLRRWAWSAWFFLFPFFGTGFVIFSATLLQVRCGGNFACVS
;
A
#
# COMPACT_ATOMS: atom_id res chain seq x y z
N MET A 1 -6.15 -1.95 -13.00
CA MET A 1 -6.66 -0.56 -13.13
C MET A 1 -7.80 -0.24 -12.17
N LEU A 2 -8.93 -0.96 -12.16
CA LEU A 2 -10.05 -0.65 -11.27
C LEU A 2 -9.65 -0.55 -9.78
N GLY A 3 -8.87 -1.52 -9.28
CA GLY A 3 -8.36 -1.50 -7.91
C GLY A 3 -7.48 -0.28 -7.58
N GLY A 4 -6.62 0.14 -8.52
CA GLY A 4 -5.80 1.35 -8.35
C GLY A 4 -6.66 2.62 -8.25
N ILE A 5 -7.71 2.73 -9.06
CA ILE A 5 -8.64 3.87 -9.01
C ILE A 5 -9.42 3.88 -7.68
N ILE A 6 -9.91 2.72 -7.23
CA ILE A 6 -10.61 2.58 -5.96
C ILE A 6 -9.71 2.92 -4.76
N SER A 7 -8.39 2.72 -4.89
CA SER A 7 -7.44 3.05 -3.82
C SER A 7 -7.03 4.52 -3.74
N LEU A 8 -7.21 5.31 -4.81
CA LEU A 8 -6.89 6.75 -4.80
C LEU A 8 -7.56 7.55 -3.66
N PRO A 9 -8.86 7.38 -3.36
CA PRO A 9 -9.45 8.05 -2.20
C PRO A 9 -8.77 7.66 -0.88
N PHE A 10 -8.36 6.40 -0.71
CA PHE A 10 -7.62 5.98 0.48
C PHE A 10 -6.26 6.68 0.59
N VAL A 11 -5.58 6.94 -0.53
CA VAL A 11 -4.36 7.77 -0.54
C VAL A 11 -4.68 9.21 -0.17
N MET A 12 -5.78 9.78 -0.66
CA MET A 12 -6.15 11.16 -0.31
C MET A 12 -6.55 11.33 1.17
N PHE A 13 -7.10 10.28 1.80
CA PHE A 13 -7.42 10.27 3.23
C PHE A 13 -6.26 9.82 4.12
N SER A 14 -5.17 9.29 3.55
CA SER A 14 -3.99 8.84 4.30
C SER A 14 -3.33 9.88 5.21
N PRO A 15 -3.29 11.21 4.93
CA PRO A 15 -2.75 12.18 5.89
C PRO A 15 -3.55 12.26 7.20
N MET A 16 -4.83 11.88 7.24
CA MET A 16 -5.59 11.82 8.49
C MET A 16 -5.06 10.75 9.46
N MET A 17 -4.28 9.78 8.99
CA MET A 17 -3.62 8.81 9.88
C MET A 17 -2.57 9.49 10.78
N PHE A 18 -2.09 10.68 10.40
CA PHE A 18 -1.08 11.43 11.14
C PHE A 18 -1.63 12.52 12.07
N ASP A 19 -2.96 12.63 12.21
CA ASP A 19 -3.60 13.70 12.98
C ASP A 19 -3.51 13.49 14.51
N SER A 20 -3.14 12.28 14.96
CA SER A 20 -2.96 11.99 16.39
C SER A 20 -1.57 12.41 16.92
N PRO A 21 -1.47 13.06 18.10
CA PRO A 21 -0.20 13.51 18.65
C PRO A 21 0.74 12.33 18.93
N GLY A 22 1.97 12.38 18.41
CA GLY A 22 2.97 11.29 18.52
C GLY A 22 2.97 10.29 17.36
N SER A 23 2.00 10.36 16.44
CA SER A 23 1.93 9.53 15.22
C SER A 23 3.14 9.69 14.30
N GLU A 24 3.68 10.90 14.20
CA GLU A 24 4.84 11.24 13.37
C GLU A 24 6.12 10.48 13.73
N ASN A 25 6.23 9.99 14.97
CA ASN A 25 7.38 9.22 15.43
C ASN A 25 7.21 7.71 15.20
N ASN A 26 6.03 7.26 14.75
CA ASN A 26 5.73 5.84 14.62
C ASN A 26 6.15 5.29 13.25
N ILE A 27 7.25 4.53 13.22
CA ILE A 27 7.77 3.90 12.00
C ILE A 27 6.78 2.94 11.32
N TYR A 28 5.94 2.25 12.10
CA TYR A 28 4.95 1.31 11.55
C TYR A 28 3.83 2.04 10.79
N LEU A 29 3.52 3.26 11.21
CA LEU A 29 2.52 4.10 10.56
C LEU A 29 3.06 4.67 9.25
N HIS A 30 4.32 5.10 9.20
CA HIS A 30 4.99 5.44 7.95
C HIS A 30 5.05 4.26 6.98
N LEU A 31 5.27 3.04 7.49
CA LEU A 31 5.31 1.84 6.67
C LEU A 31 3.91 1.50 6.11
N LEU A 32 2.86 1.67 6.92
CA LEU A 32 1.47 1.56 6.47
C LEU A 32 1.14 2.61 5.39
N PHE A 33 1.48 3.87 5.61
CA PHE A 33 1.30 4.94 4.63
C PHE A 33 2.02 4.62 3.31
N GLY A 34 3.29 4.18 3.40
CA GLY A 34 4.06 3.74 2.25
C GLY A 34 3.40 2.59 1.50
N SER A 35 2.83 1.61 2.21
CA SER A 35 2.11 0.48 1.60
C SER A 35 0.86 0.90 0.84
N VAL A 36 0.08 1.84 1.40
CA VAL A 36 -1.15 2.38 0.80
C VAL A 36 -0.83 3.18 -0.47
N LEU A 37 0.30 3.89 -0.50
CA LEU A 37 0.78 4.62 -1.68
C LEU A 37 1.38 3.69 -2.74
N LEU A 38 2.05 2.61 -2.31
CA LEU A 38 2.64 1.61 -3.21
C LEU A 38 1.56 0.84 -4.00
N PHE A 39 0.41 0.58 -3.39
CA PHE A 39 -0.66 -0.21 -4.00
C PHE A 39 -1.21 0.36 -5.33
N PRO A 40 -1.60 1.64 -5.46
CA PRO A 40 -2.01 2.20 -6.75
C PRO A 40 -0.87 2.17 -7.76
N VAL A 41 0.37 2.46 -7.34
CA VAL A 41 1.55 2.40 -8.22
C VAL A 41 1.74 0.99 -8.79
N MET A 42 1.67 -0.05 -7.94
CA MET A 42 1.73 -1.46 -8.35
C MET A 42 0.53 -1.88 -9.21
N SER A 43 -0.65 -1.33 -8.97
CA SER A 43 -1.86 -1.60 -9.75
C SER A 43 -1.83 -0.97 -11.14
N PHE A 44 -1.19 0.19 -11.29
CA PHE A 44 -0.95 0.83 -12.58
C PHE A 44 0.18 0.14 -13.33
N SER A 45 1.29 -0.17 -12.66
CA SER A 45 2.41 -0.87 -13.25
C SER A 45 1.99 -2.26 -13.75
N GLY A 46 1.24 -3.02 -12.95
CA GLY A 46 0.69 -4.33 -13.34
C GLY A 46 -0.29 -4.30 -14.51
N ALA A 47 -0.82 -3.13 -14.89
CA ALA A 47 -1.65 -2.97 -16.09
C ALA A 47 -0.87 -2.40 -17.29
N PHE A 48 0.08 -1.50 -17.03
CA PHE A 48 0.86 -0.82 -18.06
C PHE A 48 2.01 -1.68 -18.61
N PHE A 49 2.79 -2.32 -17.73
CA PHE A 49 3.91 -3.17 -18.13
C PHE A 49 3.51 -4.35 -19.02
N PRO A 50 2.40 -5.08 -18.75
CA PRO A 50 2.07 -6.20 -19.61
C PRO A 50 1.63 -5.79 -21.02
N TRP A 51 1.06 -4.59 -21.16
CA TRP A 51 0.76 -4.00 -22.46
C TRP A 51 2.04 -3.59 -23.20
N LEU A 52 2.97 -2.92 -22.51
CA LEU A 52 4.24 -2.46 -23.08
C LEU A 52 5.16 -3.64 -23.48
N LEU A 53 5.20 -4.68 -22.64
CA LEU A 53 6.04 -5.87 -22.80
C LEU A 53 5.28 -7.05 -23.43
N ARG A 54 4.21 -6.78 -24.18
CA ARG A 54 3.33 -7.80 -24.80
C ARG A 54 4.08 -8.90 -25.58
N ARG A 55 5.27 -8.60 -26.09
CA ARG A 55 6.11 -9.54 -26.86
C ARG A 55 6.79 -10.61 -26.00
N TRP A 56 6.89 -10.42 -24.69
CA TRP A 56 7.60 -11.32 -23.77
C TRP A 56 6.62 -12.21 -23.00
N ALA A 57 6.83 -13.52 -23.01
CA ALA A 57 5.98 -14.49 -22.29
C ALA A 57 5.95 -14.24 -20.77
N TRP A 58 7.01 -13.65 -20.21
CA TRP A 58 7.14 -13.28 -18.80
C TRP A 58 6.25 -12.09 -18.39
N SER A 59 5.65 -11.41 -19.36
CA SER A 59 4.72 -10.29 -19.14
C SER A 59 3.55 -10.64 -18.21
N ALA A 60 3.11 -11.91 -18.22
CA ALA A 60 2.02 -12.38 -17.37
C ALA A 60 2.30 -12.25 -15.86
N TRP A 61 3.57 -12.27 -15.43
CA TRP A 61 3.92 -12.13 -14.01
C TRP A 61 3.58 -10.75 -13.45
N PHE A 62 3.51 -9.71 -14.30
CA PHE A 62 3.12 -8.36 -13.85
C PHE A 62 1.66 -8.29 -13.38
N PHE A 63 0.79 -9.24 -13.76
CA PHE A 63 -0.58 -9.32 -13.22
C PHE A 63 -0.62 -9.66 -11.72
N LEU A 64 0.45 -10.22 -11.15
CA LEU A 64 0.53 -10.55 -9.72
C LEU A 64 0.93 -9.36 -8.84
N PHE A 65 1.48 -8.29 -9.41
CA PHE A 65 1.89 -7.08 -8.68
C PHE A 65 0.79 -6.47 -7.78
N PRO A 66 -0.47 -6.29 -8.23
CA PRO A 66 -1.53 -5.77 -7.36
C PRO A 66 -1.82 -6.70 -6.17
N PHE A 67 -1.70 -8.02 -6.33
CA PHE A 67 -1.86 -8.97 -5.22
C PHE A 67 -0.73 -8.80 -4.19
N PHE A 68 0.50 -8.61 -4.67
CA PHE A 68 1.64 -8.33 -3.80
C PHE A 68 1.45 -7.01 -3.03
N GLY A 69 0.99 -5.95 -3.70
CA GLY A 69 0.66 -4.68 -3.05
C GLY A 69 -0.43 -4.82 -1.99
N THR A 70 -1.49 -5.58 -2.28
CA THR A 70 -2.56 -5.85 -1.30
C THR A 70 -2.04 -6.59 -0.08
N GLY A 71 -1.23 -7.64 -0.31
CA GLY A 71 -0.57 -8.39 0.76
C GLY A 71 0.31 -7.50 1.63
N PHE A 72 1.02 -6.55 1.03
CA PHE A 72 1.88 -5.62 1.76
C PHE A 72 1.08 -4.64 2.64
N VAL A 73 -0.08 -4.17 2.19
CA VAL A 73 -1.00 -3.34 3.00
C VAL A 73 -1.52 -4.14 4.19
N ILE A 74 -1.99 -5.36 3.96
CA ILE A 74 -2.50 -6.25 5.03
C ILE A 74 -1.39 -6.56 6.04
N PHE A 75 -0.17 -6.84 5.56
CA PHE A 75 0.99 -7.08 6.40
C PHE A 75 1.33 -5.88 7.29
N SER A 76 1.32 -4.68 6.71
CA SER A 76 1.59 -3.43 7.44
C SER A 76 0.52 -3.15 8.49
N ALA A 77 -0.76 -3.37 8.14
CA ALA A 77 -1.88 -3.20 9.05
C ALA A 77 -1.85 -4.20 10.21
N THR A 78 -1.57 -5.47 9.94
CA THR A 78 -1.44 -6.51 10.97
C THR A 78 -0.22 -6.27 11.88
N LEU A 79 0.90 -5.77 11.34
CA LEU A 79 2.03 -5.34 12.16
C LEU A 79 1.66 -4.21 13.12
N LEU A 80 0.93 -3.19 12.65
CA LEU A 80 0.43 -2.13 13.51
C LEU A 80 -0.52 -2.68 14.58
N GLN A 81 -1.37 -3.64 14.23
CA GLN A 81 -2.30 -4.28 15.16
C GLN A 81 -1.59 -5.09 16.25
N VAL A 82 -0.57 -5.88 15.89
CA VAL A 82 0.17 -6.74 16.84
C VAL A 82 1.09 -5.91 17.74
N ARG A 83 1.76 -4.89 17.20
CA ARG A 83 2.74 -4.10 17.97
C ARG A 83 2.11 -2.98 18.78
N CYS A 84 1.02 -2.42 18.27
CA CYS A 84 0.45 -1.18 18.79
C CYS A 84 -1.03 -1.29 19.14
N GLY A 85 -1.63 -2.49 19.09
CA GLY A 85 -3.03 -2.71 19.42
C GLY A 85 -4.00 -1.97 18.47
N GLY A 86 -3.52 -1.53 17.31
CA GLY A 86 -4.27 -0.68 16.39
C GLY A 86 -4.19 0.82 16.70
N ASN A 87 -3.33 1.25 17.63
CA ASN A 87 -3.13 2.66 17.93
C ASN A 87 -2.06 3.30 17.01
N PHE A 88 -2.38 4.48 16.49
CA PHE A 88 -1.52 5.23 15.56
C PHE A 88 -0.38 5.96 16.29
N ALA A 89 -0.61 6.44 17.52
CA ALA A 89 0.33 7.18 18.35
C ALA A 89 1.19 6.30 19.28
N CYS A 90 1.46 5.07 18.87
CA CYS A 90 2.19 4.09 19.65
C CYS A 90 3.68 4.47 19.74
N VAL A 91 4.13 4.86 20.94
CA VAL A 91 5.53 5.08 21.26
C VAL A 91 6.07 3.74 21.77
N SER A 92 6.96 3.12 21.00
CA SER A 92 7.71 1.93 21.44
C SER A 92 8.66 2.26 22.59
#